data_AF-A0A7X3TBJ1-F1
#
_entry.id   AF-A0A7X3TBJ1-F1
#
_cell.length_a   1.000
_cell.length_b   1.000
_cell.length_c   1.000
_cell.angle_alpha   90.00
_cell.angle_beta   90.00
_cell.angle_gamma   90.00
#
_symmetry.space_group_name_H-M   'P 1'
#
loop_
_entity.id
_entity.type
_entity.pdbx_description
1 polymer ?
#
loop_
_entity_poly.entity_id
_entity_poly.type
_entity_poly.pdbx_seq_one_letter_code
_entity_poly.pdbx_strand_id
1 'polypeptide(L)'
;MTLNITDMPLEQFKDWLVPIVNEDIFTSRERLIALLAKNAPHDELEEEFREFFNGYYVLALELEEYEEVILGIIEQNDAFAHLNHRISAVEAQRKSSPLGREARRMGLSVHGDPVPEIKVTALSPDEFRGFVHTLANWRFFVSRERLVKLMETDDRIEISYRLRTEFYEFFVCYLELELFLENYDYDPDDGLELRPEFIEELEREEEYIRSGGKMYTLEEVAEELGIDLKCMN
;
A
#
# COMPACT_ATOMS: atom_id res chain seq x y z
N MET A 1 -21.00 3.82 1.78
CA MET A 1 -21.65 5.01 1.19
C MET A 1 -20.73 5.43 0.07
N THR A 2 -21.09 5.26 -1.20
CA THR A 2 -20.17 5.54 -2.30
C THR A 2 -19.94 7.05 -2.38
N LEU A 3 -18.74 7.50 -2.01
CA LEU A 3 -18.35 8.92 -2.03
C LEU A 3 -18.37 9.37 -3.51
N ASN A 4 -19.21 10.35 -3.86
CA ASN A 4 -19.25 10.88 -5.21
C ASN A 4 -18.15 11.94 -5.38
N ILE A 5 -16.94 11.48 -5.70
CA ILE A 5 -15.75 12.33 -5.83
C ILE A 5 -15.89 13.45 -6.86
N THR A 6 -16.72 13.31 -7.92
CA THR A 6 -16.86 14.33 -8.98
C THR A 6 -17.56 15.58 -8.52
N ASP A 7 -18.56 15.43 -7.66
CA ASP A 7 -19.47 16.52 -7.29
C ASP A 7 -19.08 17.19 -5.97
N MET A 8 -17.97 16.75 -5.36
CA MET A 8 -17.46 17.37 -4.14
C MET A 8 -17.12 18.86 -4.36
N PRO A 9 -17.58 19.75 -3.48
CA PRO A 9 -16.99 21.08 -3.34
C PRO A 9 -15.48 20.99 -3.17
N LEU A 10 -14.74 22.00 -3.65
CA LEU A 10 -13.27 22.02 -3.63
C LEU A 10 -12.70 21.70 -2.25
N GLU A 11 -13.23 22.30 -1.19
CA GLU A 11 -12.75 22.06 0.18
C GLU A 11 -12.96 20.61 0.62
N GLN A 12 -14.11 20.01 0.33
CA GLN A 12 -14.35 18.59 0.63
C GLN A 12 -13.42 17.68 -0.17
N PHE A 13 -13.12 18.04 -1.42
CA PHE A 13 -12.17 17.29 -2.24
C PHE A 13 -10.73 17.41 -1.70
N LYS A 14 -10.31 18.60 -1.25
CA LYS A 14 -9.02 18.78 -0.57
C LYS A 14 -8.96 17.96 0.71
N ASP A 15 -9.97 18.05 1.57
CA ASP A 15 -10.06 17.31 2.84
C ASP A 15 -9.95 15.79 2.61
N TRP A 16 -10.61 15.28 1.56
CA TRP A 16 -10.51 13.89 1.16
C TRP A 16 -9.13 13.50 0.62
N LEU A 17 -8.44 14.40 -0.09
CA LEU A 17 -7.07 14.16 -0.58
C LEU A 17 -6.01 14.19 0.52
N VAL A 18 -6.24 14.91 1.63
CA VAL A 18 -5.26 15.06 2.72
C VAL A 18 -4.68 13.73 3.21
N PRO A 19 -5.47 12.70 3.58
CA PRO A 19 -4.91 11.42 4.01
C PRO A 19 -4.07 10.79 2.88
N ILE A 20 -4.61 10.72 1.66
CA ILE A 20 -3.97 10.11 0.49
C ILE A 20 -2.59 10.71 0.20
N VAL A 21 -2.45 12.04 0.20
CA VAL A 21 -1.19 12.70 -0.15
C VAL A 21 -0.20 12.79 1.00
N ASN A 22 -0.62 12.47 2.23
CA ASN A 22 0.22 12.51 3.43
C ASN A 22 0.55 11.12 3.97
N GLU A 23 0.20 10.06 3.25
CA GLU A 23 0.59 8.69 3.60
C GLU A 23 2.10 8.52 3.80
N ASP A 24 2.46 7.57 4.67
CA ASP A 24 3.84 7.41 5.13
C ASP A 24 4.82 7.03 4.02
N ILE A 25 4.34 6.43 2.93
CA ILE A 25 5.13 6.11 1.73
C ILE A 25 5.93 7.33 1.22
N PHE A 26 5.38 8.54 1.30
CA PHE A 26 6.04 9.74 0.79
C PHE A 26 7.22 10.14 1.68
N THR A 27 7.07 10.03 3.00
CA THR A 27 8.16 10.29 3.94
C THR A 27 9.23 9.21 3.83
N SER A 28 8.81 7.94 3.77
CA SER A 28 9.73 6.80 3.61
C SER A 28 10.52 6.89 2.30
N ARG A 29 9.89 7.36 1.20
CA ARG A 29 10.57 7.62 -0.07
C ARG A 29 11.72 8.61 0.06
N GLU A 30 11.55 9.71 0.79
CA GLU A 30 12.64 10.68 1.01
C GLU A 30 13.79 10.06 1.80
N ARG A 31 13.48 9.22 2.80
CA ARG A 31 14.49 8.49 3.57
C ARG A 31 15.23 7.47 2.69
N LEU A 32 14.53 6.71 1.86
CA LEU A 32 15.13 5.80 0.88
C LEU A 32 16.09 6.51 -0.08
N ILE A 33 15.71 7.67 -0.63
CA ILE A 33 16.61 8.44 -1.50
C ILE A 33 17.86 8.89 -0.76
N ALA A 34 17.71 9.35 0.48
CA ALA A 34 18.84 9.75 1.30
C ALA A 34 19.79 8.56 1.58
N LEU A 35 19.25 7.38 1.84
CA LEU A 35 20.03 6.14 2.05
C LEU A 35 20.73 5.69 0.75
N LEU A 36 20.03 5.72 -0.38
CA LEU A 36 20.59 5.42 -1.70
C LEU A 36 21.76 6.36 -2.04
N ALA A 37 21.59 7.67 -1.84
CA ALA A 37 22.61 8.67 -2.10
C ALA A 37 23.86 8.51 -1.23
N LYS A 38 23.70 7.96 -0.01
CA LYS A 38 24.79 7.68 0.92
C LYS A 38 25.47 6.32 0.67
N ASN A 39 24.97 5.51 -0.26
CA ASN A 39 25.35 4.10 -0.36
C ASN A 39 25.23 3.36 0.98
N ALA A 40 24.10 3.56 1.68
CA ALA A 40 23.83 2.90 2.95
C ALA A 40 23.89 1.35 2.83
N PRO A 41 24.20 0.62 3.91
CA PRO A 41 24.15 -0.84 3.95
C PRO A 41 22.81 -1.42 3.50
N HIS A 42 22.81 -2.71 3.13
CA HIS A 42 21.60 -3.42 2.69
C HIS A 42 20.51 -3.40 3.78
N ASP A 43 20.86 -3.75 5.01
CA ASP A 43 19.92 -3.84 6.14
C ASP A 43 19.20 -2.51 6.41
N GLU A 44 19.90 -1.36 6.32
CA GLU A 44 19.28 -0.04 6.47
C GLU A 44 18.30 0.28 5.33
N LEU A 45 18.61 -0.15 4.10
CA LEU A 45 17.71 0.03 2.95
C LEU A 45 16.50 -0.90 3.05
N GLU A 46 16.67 -2.12 3.56
CA GLU A 46 15.60 -3.08 3.73
C GLU A 46 14.62 -2.66 4.83
N GLU A 47 15.13 -2.18 5.96
CA GLU A 47 14.31 -1.62 7.05
C GLU A 47 13.42 -0.47 6.55
N GLU A 48 14.01 0.50 5.85
CA GLU A 48 13.24 1.62 5.32
C GLU A 48 12.34 1.19 4.15
N PHE A 49 12.72 0.18 3.37
CA PHE A 49 11.86 -0.38 2.33
C PHE A 49 10.60 -1.01 2.92
N ARG A 50 10.69 -1.65 4.09
CA ARG A 50 9.51 -2.16 4.81
C ARG A 50 8.55 -1.03 5.18
N GLU A 51 9.06 0.07 5.73
CA GLU A 51 8.25 1.26 6.04
C GLU A 51 7.63 1.87 4.78
N PHE A 52 8.37 1.90 3.68
CA PHE A 52 7.85 2.32 2.38
C PHE A 52 6.71 1.42 1.89
N PHE A 53 6.89 0.11 1.96
CA PHE A 53 5.89 -0.86 1.50
C PHE A 53 4.63 -0.83 2.35
N ASN A 54 4.76 -0.70 3.67
CA ASN A 54 3.62 -0.53 4.59
C ASN A 54 2.81 0.72 4.25
N GLY A 55 3.48 1.86 4.02
CA GLY A 55 2.79 3.08 3.59
C GLY A 55 2.15 2.93 2.21
N TYR A 56 2.78 2.21 1.29
CA TYR A 56 2.20 1.90 -0.03
C TYR A 56 0.94 1.04 0.09
N TYR A 57 0.94 0.05 0.99
CA TYR A 57 -0.21 -0.81 1.21
C TYR A 57 -1.44 -0.01 1.65
N VAL A 58 -1.29 0.87 2.64
CA VAL A 58 -2.38 1.74 3.14
C VAL A 58 -2.91 2.63 2.02
N LEU A 59 -2.01 3.30 1.31
CA LEU A 59 -2.36 4.13 0.16
C LEU A 59 -3.14 3.35 -0.92
N ALA A 60 -2.70 2.13 -1.24
CA ALA A 60 -3.31 1.33 -2.28
C ALA A 60 -4.76 0.96 -1.93
N LEU A 61 -5.03 0.62 -0.66
CA LEU A 61 -6.40 0.38 -0.18
C LEU A 61 -7.29 1.61 -0.36
N GLU A 62 -6.80 2.78 0.02
CA GLU A 62 -7.53 4.05 -0.12
C GLU A 62 -7.84 4.36 -1.59
N LEU A 63 -6.90 4.11 -2.52
CA LEU A 63 -7.10 4.40 -3.95
C LEU A 63 -7.99 3.37 -4.65
N GLU A 64 -7.89 2.08 -4.30
CA GLU A 64 -8.66 1.02 -4.94
C GLU A 64 -10.15 1.07 -4.60
N GLU A 65 -10.53 1.60 -3.44
CA GLU A 65 -11.95 1.84 -3.09
C GLU A 65 -12.65 2.70 -4.16
N TYR A 66 -11.90 3.59 -4.83
CA TYR A 66 -12.44 4.53 -5.82
C TYR A 66 -12.04 4.18 -7.27
N GLU A 67 -11.38 3.05 -7.52
CA GLU A 67 -10.83 2.72 -8.84
C GLU A 67 -11.91 2.76 -9.93
N GLU A 68 -13.02 2.04 -9.76
CA GLU A 68 -14.10 1.99 -10.76
C GLU A 68 -14.69 3.38 -11.05
N VAL A 69 -14.86 4.20 -10.01
CA VAL A 69 -15.42 5.55 -10.13
C VAL A 69 -14.45 6.46 -10.88
N ILE A 70 -13.16 6.43 -10.53
CA ILE A 70 -12.14 7.25 -11.18
C ILE A 70 -11.96 6.87 -12.64
N LEU A 71 -11.90 5.57 -12.94
CA LEU A 71 -11.79 5.06 -14.30
C LEU A 71 -13.00 5.49 -15.15
N GLY A 72 -14.22 5.38 -14.62
CA GLY A 72 -15.43 5.84 -15.31
C GLY A 72 -15.42 7.33 -15.65
N ILE A 73 -14.84 8.18 -14.78
CA ILE A 73 -14.70 9.63 -15.05
C ILE A 73 -13.71 9.89 -16.17
N ILE A 74 -12.58 9.18 -16.16
CA ILE A 74 -11.52 9.35 -17.15
C ILE A 74 -12.00 8.87 -18.52
N GLU A 75 -12.71 7.75 -18.59
CA GLU A 75 -13.26 7.19 -19.83
C GLU A 75 -14.27 8.13 -20.48
N GLN A 76 -15.16 8.75 -19.69
CA GLN A 76 -16.26 9.58 -20.21
C GLN A 76 -15.84 10.99 -20.63
N ASN A 77 -14.58 11.38 -20.45
CA ASN A 77 -14.11 12.74 -20.69
C ASN A 77 -12.97 12.79 -21.72
N ASP A 78 -13.27 13.29 -22.92
CA ASP A 78 -12.33 13.42 -24.04
C ASP A 78 -11.05 14.21 -23.70
N ALA A 79 -11.10 15.12 -22.72
CA ALA A 79 -9.92 15.88 -22.27
C ALA A 79 -8.85 14.96 -21.65
N PHE A 80 -9.23 13.76 -21.20
CA PHE A 80 -8.36 12.77 -20.58
C PHE A 80 -7.99 11.62 -21.52
N ALA A 81 -8.12 11.78 -22.84
CA ALA A 81 -7.73 10.76 -23.82
C ALA A 81 -6.29 10.23 -23.65
N HIS A 82 -5.36 11.07 -23.21
CA HIS A 82 -3.98 10.67 -22.91
C HIS A 82 -3.87 9.75 -21.68
N LEU A 83 -4.73 9.93 -20.68
CA LEU A 83 -4.84 9.05 -19.52
C LEU A 83 -5.46 7.71 -19.93
N ASN A 84 -6.52 7.74 -20.73
CA ASN A 84 -7.15 6.53 -21.26
C ASN A 84 -6.15 5.63 -22.00
N HIS A 85 -5.26 6.20 -22.83
CA HIS A 85 -4.22 5.41 -23.47
C HIS A 85 -3.29 4.69 -22.48
N ARG A 86 -2.93 5.35 -21.37
CA ARG A 86 -2.08 4.77 -20.32
C ARG A 86 -2.82 3.70 -19.52
N ILE A 87 -4.09 3.97 -19.19
CA ILE A 87 -4.98 3.00 -18.53
C ILE A 87 -5.12 1.75 -19.39
N SER A 88 -5.40 1.88 -20.70
CA SER A 88 -5.48 0.73 -21.60
C SER A 88 -4.17 -0.06 -21.68
N ALA A 89 -3.01 0.62 -21.60
CA ALA A 89 -1.71 -0.07 -21.54
C ALA A 89 -1.52 -0.85 -20.23
N VAL A 90 -2.08 -0.34 -19.12
CA VAL A 90 -2.11 -1.04 -17.84
C VAL A 90 -3.05 -2.25 -17.91
N GLU A 91 -4.29 -2.05 -18.32
CA GLU A 91 -5.32 -3.10 -18.42
C GLU A 91 -4.93 -4.22 -19.37
N ALA A 92 -4.21 -3.91 -20.47
CA ALA A 92 -3.75 -4.91 -21.42
C ALA A 92 -2.68 -5.86 -20.85
N GLN A 93 -1.98 -5.44 -19.79
CA GLN A 93 -0.89 -6.20 -19.17
C GLN A 93 -1.26 -6.78 -17.82
N ARG A 94 -2.13 -6.10 -17.07
CA ARG A 94 -2.58 -6.50 -15.74
C ARG A 94 -3.24 -7.87 -15.82
N LYS A 95 -2.79 -8.78 -14.96
CA LYS A 95 -3.31 -10.15 -14.87
C LYS A 95 -4.11 -10.37 -13.58
N SER A 96 -3.86 -9.58 -12.55
CA SER A 96 -4.43 -9.70 -11.22
C SER A 96 -5.79 -9.02 -11.09
N SER A 97 -6.70 -9.73 -10.45
CA SER A 97 -7.99 -9.22 -10.02
C SER A 97 -7.81 -8.21 -8.86
N PRO A 98 -8.78 -7.31 -8.59
CA PRO A 98 -8.72 -6.43 -7.43
C PRO A 98 -8.48 -7.19 -6.12
N LEU A 99 -9.23 -8.29 -5.91
CA LEU A 99 -9.06 -9.15 -4.73
C LEU A 99 -7.66 -9.80 -4.68
N GLY A 100 -7.13 -10.21 -5.83
CA GLY A 100 -5.79 -10.77 -5.93
C GLY A 100 -4.70 -9.77 -5.56
N ARG A 101 -4.83 -8.50 -5.95
CA ARG A 101 -3.89 -7.43 -5.60
C ARG A 101 -3.93 -7.13 -4.10
N GLU A 102 -5.12 -7.04 -3.53
CA GLU A 102 -5.30 -6.86 -2.08
C GLU A 102 -4.67 -8.01 -1.30
N ALA A 103 -5.00 -9.26 -1.66
CA ALA A 103 -4.45 -10.46 -1.04
C ALA A 103 -2.93 -10.51 -1.10
N ARG A 104 -2.32 -10.19 -2.25
CA ARG A 104 -0.87 -10.18 -2.44
C ARG A 104 -0.17 -9.25 -1.45
N ARG A 105 -0.71 -8.05 -1.21
CA ARG A 105 -0.10 -7.09 -0.26
C ARG A 105 -0.16 -7.58 1.18
N MET A 106 -1.04 -8.53 1.49
CA MET A 106 -1.16 -9.19 2.78
C MET A 106 -0.38 -10.51 2.87
N GLY A 107 0.48 -10.82 1.90
CA GLY A 107 1.19 -12.12 1.85
C GLY A 107 0.27 -13.32 1.52
N LEU A 108 -0.93 -13.06 0.98
CA LEU A 108 -1.93 -14.09 0.66
C LEU A 108 -2.03 -14.34 -0.85
N SER A 109 -2.50 -15.53 -1.21
CA SER A 109 -2.77 -15.92 -2.61
C SER A 109 -4.24 -16.19 -2.85
N VAL A 110 -4.79 -15.71 -3.96
CA VAL A 110 -6.16 -16.00 -4.41
C VAL A 110 -6.12 -17.04 -5.53
N HIS A 111 -7.03 -18.02 -5.49
CA HIS A 111 -7.11 -19.04 -6.52
C HIS A 111 -7.50 -18.44 -7.87
N GLY A 112 -6.67 -18.66 -8.90
CA GLY A 112 -6.88 -18.15 -10.26
C GLY A 112 -6.14 -16.84 -10.56
N ASP A 113 -5.62 -16.16 -9.54
CA ASP A 113 -4.72 -15.02 -9.71
C ASP A 113 -3.28 -15.48 -9.99
N PRO A 114 -2.51 -14.71 -10.77
CA PRO A 114 -1.11 -15.01 -11.04
C PRO A 114 -0.27 -14.90 -9.75
N VAL A 115 0.70 -15.80 -9.59
CA VAL A 115 1.72 -15.70 -8.55
C VAL A 115 2.84 -14.79 -9.08
N PRO A 116 3.33 -13.81 -8.29
CA PRO A 116 4.45 -12.98 -8.72
C PRO A 116 5.70 -13.83 -8.99
N GLU A 117 6.48 -13.44 -9.99
CA GLU A 117 7.63 -14.22 -10.45
C GLU A 117 8.90 -13.97 -9.63
N ILE A 118 8.99 -12.81 -8.98
CA ILE A 118 10.20 -12.32 -8.33
C ILE A 118 9.94 -12.12 -6.83
N LYS A 119 10.57 -12.91 -5.98
CA LYS A 119 10.61 -12.63 -4.54
C LYS A 119 11.61 -11.51 -4.24
N VAL A 120 11.16 -10.44 -3.61
CA VAL A 120 12.03 -9.31 -3.24
C VAL A 120 13.14 -9.75 -2.28
N THR A 121 12.83 -10.65 -1.35
CA THR A 121 13.78 -11.27 -0.41
C THR A 121 14.84 -12.15 -1.08
N ALA A 122 14.61 -12.58 -2.33
CA ALA A 122 15.57 -13.35 -3.10
C ALA A 122 16.50 -12.49 -3.97
N LEU A 123 16.31 -11.17 -4.01
CA LEU A 123 17.18 -10.26 -4.76
C LEU A 123 18.56 -10.18 -4.08
N SER A 124 19.62 -10.20 -4.88
CA SER A 124 20.95 -9.85 -4.35
C SER A 124 20.98 -8.39 -3.86
N PRO A 125 21.93 -8.01 -2.98
CA PRO A 125 21.99 -6.64 -2.46
C PRO A 125 22.04 -5.54 -3.54
N ASP A 126 22.69 -5.81 -4.68
CA ASP A 126 22.77 -4.88 -5.81
C ASP A 126 21.45 -4.81 -6.59
N GLU A 127 20.79 -5.96 -6.81
CA GLU A 127 19.47 -6.03 -7.46
C GLU A 127 18.40 -5.36 -6.61
N PHE A 128 18.41 -5.61 -5.29
CA PHE A 128 17.52 -4.95 -4.34
C PHE A 128 17.72 -3.44 -4.33
N ARG A 129 18.97 -2.96 -4.30
CA ARG A 129 19.26 -1.52 -4.43
C ARG A 129 18.72 -0.94 -5.73
N GLY A 130 18.88 -1.65 -6.85
CA GLY A 130 18.35 -1.25 -8.16
C GLY A 130 16.82 -1.18 -8.18
N PHE A 131 16.17 -2.15 -7.53
CA PHE A 131 14.72 -2.19 -7.36
C PHE A 131 14.22 -1.00 -6.53
N VAL A 132 14.79 -0.77 -5.34
CA VAL A 132 14.45 0.37 -4.47
C VAL A 132 14.70 1.71 -5.18
N HIS A 133 15.81 1.83 -5.91
CA HIS A 133 16.07 3.03 -6.72
C HIS A 133 15.00 3.25 -7.79
N THR A 134 14.53 2.19 -8.43
CA THR A 134 13.45 2.27 -9.44
C THR A 134 12.14 2.75 -8.80
N LEU A 135 11.76 2.17 -7.65
CA LEU A 135 10.55 2.55 -6.92
C LEU A 135 10.61 4.01 -6.44
N ALA A 136 11.68 4.42 -5.78
CA ALA A 136 11.80 5.77 -5.21
C ALA A 136 11.79 6.89 -6.26
N ASN A 137 12.10 6.55 -7.52
CA ASN A 137 12.09 7.48 -8.66
C ASN A 137 10.84 7.36 -9.56
N TRP A 138 9.81 6.63 -9.12
CA TRP A 138 8.60 6.47 -9.91
C TRP A 138 7.86 7.81 -10.11
N ARG A 139 7.20 7.96 -11.26
CA ARG A 139 6.50 9.21 -11.64
C ARG A 139 5.39 9.59 -10.67
N PHE A 140 4.85 8.61 -9.96
CA PHE A 140 3.88 8.74 -8.88
C PHE A 140 4.27 9.82 -7.85
N PHE A 141 5.53 9.82 -7.38
CA PHE A 141 6.02 10.79 -6.40
C PHE A 141 6.04 12.23 -6.94
N VAL A 142 6.41 12.40 -8.21
CA VAL A 142 6.42 13.71 -8.87
C VAL A 142 5.00 14.24 -9.06
N SER A 143 4.03 13.38 -9.36
CA SER A 143 2.62 13.79 -9.47
C SER A 143 2.06 14.21 -8.11
N ARG A 144 2.40 13.50 -7.02
CA ARG A 144 2.05 13.93 -5.66
C ARG A 144 2.54 15.33 -5.32
N GLU A 145 3.80 15.65 -5.64
CA GLU A 145 4.33 16.99 -5.38
C GLU A 145 3.54 18.10 -6.10
N ARG A 146 3.08 17.84 -7.32
CA ARG A 146 2.25 18.80 -8.06
C ARG A 146 0.87 18.93 -7.43
N LEU A 147 0.30 17.81 -7.01
CA LEU A 147 -1.00 17.76 -6.35
C LEU A 147 -0.98 18.58 -5.04
N VAL A 148 0.01 18.37 -4.19
CA VAL A 148 0.19 19.13 -2.93
C VAL A 148 0.35 20.63 -3.20
N LYS A 149 1.17 21.03 -4.17
CA LYS A 149 1.33 22.45 -4.54
C LYS A 149 0.01 23.08 -4.99
N LEU A 150 -0.84 22.33 -5.71
CA LEU A 150 -2.16 22.81 -6.12
C LEU A 150 -3.12 22.92 -4.93
N MET A 151 -3.05 22.01 -3.96
CA MET A 151 -3.86 22.07 -2.74
C MET A 151 -3.55 23.31 -1.89
N GLU A 152 -2.28 23.77 -1.90
CA GLU A 152 -1.82 24.97 -1.18
C GLU A 152 -2.14 26.31 -1.89
N THR A 153 -2.67 26.28 -3.12
CA THR A 153 -2.92 27.50 -3.91
C THR A 153 -4.33 28.07 -3.65
N ASP A 154 -4.44 29.39 -3.42
CA ASP A 154 -5.69 30.11 -3.09
C ASP A 154 -6.87 29.91 -4.08
N ASP A 155 -8.06 29.69 -3.52
CA ASP A 155 -9.34 29.28 -4.13
C ASP A 155 -9.82 30.06 -5.35
N ARG A 156 -9.32 29.67 -6.53
CA ARG A 156 -9.90 30.06 -7.82
C ARG A 156 -10.60 28.86 -8.44
N ILE A 157 -11.73 29.08 -9.13
CA ILE A 157 -12.48 28.03 -9.84
C ILE A 157 -11.57 27.22 -10.79
N GLU A 158 -10.60 27.88 -11.44
CA GLU A 158 -9.61 27.24 -12.31
C GLU A 158 -8.70 26.23 -11.57
N ILE A 159 -8.45 26.46 -10.28
CA ILE A 159 -7.66 25.55 -9.44
C ILE A 159 -8.45 24.28 -9.13
N SER A 160 -9.77 24.37 -8.94
CA SER A 160 -10.58 23.17 -8.70
C SER A 160 -10.51 22.18 -9.86
N TYR A 161 -10.62 22.66 -11.10
CA TYR A 161 -10.52 21.77 -12.27
C TYR A 161 -9.10 21.20 -12.40
N ARG A 162 -8.07 22.04 -12.27
CA ARG A 162 -6.66 21.62 -12.37
C ARG A 162 -6.28 20.62 -11.29
N LEU A 163 -6.74 20.80 -10.06
CA LEU A 163 -6.47 19.90 -8.93
C LEU A 163 -7.06 18.50 -9.21
N ARG A 164 -8.29 18.44 -9.73
CA ARG A 164 -8.93 17.18 -10.11
C ARG A 164 -8.21 16.48 -11.26
N THR A 165 -7.81 17.24 -12.28
CA THR A 165 -7.01 16.68 -13.38
C THR A 165 -5.67 16.14 -12.90
N GLU A 166 -4.97 16.85 -12.01
CA GLU A 166 -3.71 16.36 -11.45
C GLU A 166 -3.92 15.13 -10.56
N PHE A 167 -5.04 15.04 -9.85
CA PHE A 167 -5.40 13.83 -9.10
C PHE A 167 -5.61 12.62 -10.03
N TYR A 168 -6.25 12.80 -11.19
CA TYR A 168 -6.40 11.70 -12.15
C TYR A 168 -5.05 11.26 -12.75
N GLU A 169 -4.14 12.19 -13.02
CA GLU A 169 -2.76 11.86 -13.41
C GLU A 169 -2.03 11.08 -12.29
N PHE A 170 -2.18 11.51 -11.04
CA PHE A 170 -1.63 10.84 -9.86
C PHE A 170 -2.15 9.40 -9.74
N PHE A 171 -3.47 9.21 -9.89
CA PHE A 171 -4.13 7.91 -9.87
C PHE A 171 -3.61 6.99 -10.98
N VAL A 172 -3.47 7.49 -12.22
CA VAL A 172 -2.91 6.68 -13.32
C VAL A 172 -1.44 6.31 -13.06
N CYS A 173 -0.65 7.21 -12.46
CA CYS A 173 0.72 6.88 -12.06
C CYS A 173 0.76 5.79 -10.97
N TYR A 174 -0.24 5.77 -10.07
CA TYR A 174 -0.43 4.69 -9.12
C TYR A 174 -0.75 3.35 -9.83
N LEU A 175 -1.67 3.33 -10.80
CA LEU A 175 -1.99 2.10 -11.55
C LEU A 175 -0.76 1.52 -12.28
N GLU A 176 0.10 2.39 -12.81
CA GLU A 176 1.36 1.99 -13.45
C GLU A 176 2.36 1.42 -12.43
N LEU A 177 2.42 1.99 -11.22
CA LEU A 177 3.23 1.46 -10.12
C LEU A 177 2.71 0.09 -9.68
N GLU A 178 1.40 -0.06 -9.52
CA GLU A 178 0.73 -1.31 -9.17
C GLU A 178 1.04 -2.42 -10.19
N LEU A 179 0.98 -2.09 -11.49
CA LEU A 179 1.36 -3.02 -12.55
C LEU A 179 2.83 -3.40 -12.48
N PHE A 180 3.73 -2.46 -12.17
CA PHE A 180 5.15 -2.77 -12.01
C PHE A 180 5.37 -3.75 -10.85
N LEU A 181 4.70 -3.52 -9.72
CA LEU A 181 4.77 -4.34 -8.52
C LEU A 181 4.09 -5.71 -8.68
N GLU A 182 3.25 -5.90 -9.70
CA GLU A 182 2.54 -7.17 -9.94
C GLU A 182 3.48 -8.39 -10.07
N ASN A 183 4.70 -8.17 -10.58
CA ASN A 183 5.68 -9.24 -10.74
C ASN A 183 6.51 -9.51 -9.47
N TYR A 184 6.35 -8.69 -8.43
CA TYR A 184 7.14 -8.76 -7.21
C TYR A 184 6.30 -9.28 -6.04
N ASP A 185 6.82 -10.30 -5.36
CA ASP A 185 6.31 -10.84 -4.11
C ASP A 185 7.14 -10.26 -2.97
N TYR A 186 6.48 -9.55 -2.06
CA TYR A 186 7.06 -9.08 -0.81
C TYR A 186 6.07 -9.34 0.31
N ASP A 187 6.45 -10.25 1.19
CA ASP A 187 5.78 -10.48 2.45
C ASP A 187 6.56 -9.72 3.55
N PRO A 188 5.95 -8.74 4.24
CA PRO A 188 6.61 -8.04 5.34
C PRO A 188 6.99 -8.99 6.50
N ASP A 189 6.33 -10.15 6.59
CA ASP A 189 6.58 -11.19 7.59
C ASP A 189 7.56 -12.27 7.12
N ASP A 190 8.05 -12.24 5.86
CA ASP A 190 9.13 -13.13 5.40
C ASP A 190 10.35 -12.96 6.31
N GLY A 191 10.86 -14.05 6.90
CA GLY A 191 11.96 -14.02 7.88
C GLY A 191 11.55 -13.80 9.34
N LEU A 192 10.24 -13.62 9.64
CA LEU A 192 9.68 -13.63 10.98
C LEU A 192 9.06 -15.00 11.33
N GLU A 193 9.50 -16.08 10.68
CA GLU A 193 8.94 -17.40 10.94
C GLU A 193 9.14 -17.80 12.41
N LEU A 194 8.09 -18.37 13.01
CA LEU A 194 8.19 -18.92 14.35
C LEU A 194 9.29 -19.96 14.37
N ARG A 195 10.18 -19.86 15.37
CA ARG A 195 11.24 -20.86 15.57
C ARG A 195 10.62 -22.24 15.70
N PRO A 196 11.20 -23.30 15.10
CA PRO A 196 10.63 -24.65 15.13
C PRO A 196 10.30 -25.13 16.55
N GLU A 197 11.11 -24.78 17.54
CA GLU A 197 10.88 -25.15 18.93
C GLU A 197 9.60 -24.53 19.52
N PHE A 198 9.26 -23.31 19.09
CA PHE A 198 8.05 -22.62 19.50
C PHE A 198 6.81 -23.15 18.75
N ILE A 199 6.97 -23.53 17.48
CA ILE A 199 5.90 -24.23 16.74
C ILE A 199 5.58 -25.56 17.43
N GLU A 200 6.59 -26.37 17.77
CA GLU A 200 6.40 -27.63 18.50
C GLU A 200 5.80 -27.43 19.89
N GLU A 201 6.06 -26.29 20.55
CA GLU A 201 5.44 -25.92 21.82
C GLU A 201 3.95 -25.61 21.64
N LEU A 202 3.61 -24.78 20.64
CA LEU A 202 2.23 -24.47 20.27
C LEU A 202 1.44 -25.73 19.88
N GLU A 203 2.01 -26.62 19.07
CA GLU A 203 1.37 -27.88 18.68
C GLU A 203 1.11 -28.79 19.90
N ARG A 204 2.08 -28.87 20.83
CA ARG A 204 1.91 -29.63 22.08
C ARG A 204 0.84 -29.03 22.99
N GLU A 205 0.79 -27.71 23.08
CA GLU A 205 -0.21 -27.01 23.89
C GLU A 205 -1.61 -27.13 23.28
N GLU A 206 -1.73 -27.04 21.95
CA GLU A 206 -2.98 -27.29 21.25
C GLU A 206 -3.46 -28.74 21.45
N GLU A 207 -2.57 -29.74 21.39
CA GLU A 207 -2.91 -31.14 21.62
C GLU A 207 -3.29 -31.40 23.08
N TYR A 208 -2.61 -30.76 24.04
CA TYR A 208 -3.00 -30.78 25.45
C TYR A 208 -4.42 -30.20 25.64
N ILE A 209 -4.71 -29.04 25.05
CA ILE A 209 -6.03 -28.41 25.13
C ILE A 209 -7.09 -29.29 24.47
N ARG A 210 -6.85 -29.81 23.26
CA ARG A 210 -7.76 -30.71 22.53
C ARG A 210 -8.05 -32.00 23.29
N SER A 211 -7.09 -32.51 24.07
CA SER A 211 -7.26 -33.69 24.92
C SER A 211 -7.95 -33.41 26.27
N GLY A 212 -8.50 -32.20 26.47
CA GLY A 212 -9.22 -31.82 27.68
C GLY A 212 -8.32 -31.17 28.75
N GLY A 213 -7.16 -30.66 28.33
CA GLY A 213 -6.25 -29.88 29.15
C GLY A 213 -6.91 -28.62 29.73
N LYS A 214 -6.34 -28.12 30.83
CA LYS A 214 -6.85 -26.96 31.53
C LYS A 214 -6.70 -25.71 30.64
N MET A 215 -7.83 -25.13 30.25
CA MET A 215 -7.87 -23.77 29.70
C MET A 215 -8.01 -22.77 30.84
N TYR A 216 -7.47 -21.58 30.65
CA TYR A 216 -7.66 -20.45 31.54
C TYR A 216 -8.66 -19.49 30.92
N THR A 217 -9.56 -18.96 31.75
CA THR A 217 -10.44 -17.87 31.38
C THR A 217 -9.66 -16.55 31.31
N LEU A 218 -10.18 -15.58 30.54
CA LEU A 218 -9.58 -14.25 30.43
C LEU A 218 -9.52 -13.55 31.81
N GLU A 219 -10.51 -13.79 32.66
CA GLU A 219 -10.56 -13.30 34.03
C GLU A 219 -9.44 -13.90 34.91
N GLU A 220 -9.18 -15.20 34.80
CA GLU A 220 -8.09 -15.86 35.54
C GLU A 220 -6.72 -15.34 35.12
N VAL A 221 -6.49 -15.16 33.81
CA VAL A 221 -5.23 -14.61 33.28
C VAL A 221 -5.04 -13.16 33.71
N ALA A 222 -6.11 -12.35 33.67
CA ALA A 222 -6.03 -10.96 34.09
C ALA A 222 -5.76 -10.80 35.58
N GLU A 223 -6.37 -11.64 36.42
CA GLU A 223 -6.08 -11.67 37.87
C GLU A 223 -4.61 -12.06 38.14
N GLU A 224 -4.06 -13.03 37.40
CA GLU A 224 -2.67 -13.45 37.53
C GLU A 224 -1.67 -12.39 37.07
N LEU A 225 -1.99 -11.65 36.02
CA LEU A 225 -1.16 -10.56 35.49
C LEU A 225 -1.39 -9.20 36.18
N GLY A 226 -2.32 -9.13 37.14
CA GLY A 226 -2.66 -7.90 37.86
C GLY A 226 -3.35 -6.84 36.99
N ILE A 227 -4.06 -7.26 35.95
CA ILE A 227 -4.78 -6.40 34.99
C ILE A 227 -6.25 -6.28 35.43
N ASP A 228 -6.74 -5.05 35.61
CA ASP A 228 -8.16 -4.80 35.85
C ASP A 228 -8.92 -4.73 34.52
N LEU A 229 -9.66 -5.79 34.18
CA LEU A 229 -10.45 -5.90 32.96
C LEU A 229 -11.58 -4.87 32.85
N LYS A 230 -11.91 -4.14 33.94
CA LYS A 230 -12.95 -3.09 33.93
C LYS A 230 -12.58 -1.85 33.12
N CYS A 231 -11.33 -1.71 32.69
CA CYS A 231 -10.87 -0.60 31.86
C CYS A 231 -10.96 -0.84 30.34
N MET A 232 -11.50 -1.99 29.89
CA MET A 232 -11.58 -2.36 28.46
C MET A 232 -12.97 -2.19 27.82
N ASN A 233 -13.84 -1.33 28.40
CA ASN A 233 -15.13 -0.93 27.80
C ASN A 233 -15.03 0.42 27.08
#